data_AF-A0A7K1SF72-F1
#
_entry.id   AF-A0A7K1SF72-F1
#
_cell.length_a   1.000
_cell.length_b   1.000
_cell.length_c   1.000
_cell.angle_alpha   90.00
_cell.angle_beta   90.00
_cell.angle_gamma   90.00
#
_symmetry.space_group_name_H-M   'P 1'
#
loop_
_entity.id
_entity.type
_entity.pdbx_description
1 polymer ?
#
loop_
_entity_poly.entity_id
_entity_poly.type
_entity_poly.pdbx_seq_one_letter_code
_entity_poly.pdbx_strand_id
1 'polypeptide(L)'
;METTLINSDTIISDTDFRAAIIPGKFVRLEYLTDLSEFIKADVIIKQLLHENGAEWLELATGEIIPLDRVVSVSGKLSPKYPGYGNYSCDC
;
A
#
# COMPACT_ATOMS: atom_id res chain seq x y z
N MET A 1 -3.01 25.17 -22.09
CA MET A 1 -4.26 24.40 -22.08
C MET A 1 -4.03 23.24 -21.14
N GLU A 2 -4.63 23.32 -19.97
CA GLU A 2 -4.42 22.42 -18.83
C GLU A 2 -5.23 21.14 -19.08
N THR A 3 -4.54 20.03 -19.32
CA THR A 3 -5.21 18.74 -19.51
C THR A 3 -5.31 18.05 -18.16
N THR A 4 -6.42 18.27 -17.45
CA THR A 4 -6.80 17.48 -16.28
C THR A 4 -7.17 16.07 -16.75
N LEU A 5 -6.15 15.22 -16.90
CA LEU A 5 -6.32 13.78 -16.97
C LEU A 5 -6.61 13.30 -15.55
N ILE A 6 -7.89 13.25 -15.19
CA ILE A 6 -8.34 12.41 -14.08
C ILE A 6 -8.18 10.97 -14.57
N ASN A 7 -7.03 10.38 -14.28
CA ASN A 7 -6.66 9.01 -14.64
C ASN A 7 -7.60 8.02 -13.94
N SER A 8 -8.69 7.62 -14.60
CA SER A 8 -9.65 6.62 -14.11
C SER A 8 -8.97 5.33 -13.62
N ASP A 9 -7.82 4.96 -14.21
CA ASP A 9 -6.99 3.82 -13.81
C ASP A 9 -6.51 3.92 -12.36
N THR A 10 -6.05 5.11 -11.95
CA THR A 10 -5.56 5.34 -10.57
C THR A 10 -6.66 5.29 -9.51
N ILE A 11 -7.90 5.65 -9.87
CA ILE A 11 -9.04 5.65 -8.95
C ILE A 11 -9.54 4.22 -8.69
N ILE A 12 -9.48 3.35 -9.71
CA ILE A 12 -9.82 1.93 -9.56
C ILE A 12 -8.75 1.21 -8.74
N SER A 13 -7.46 1.49 -8.97
CA SER A 13 -6.37 0.92 -8.17
C SER A 13 -6.38 1.37 -6.71
N ASP A 14 -6.73 2.63 -6.42
CA ASP A 14 -6.89 3.12 -5.04
C ASP A 14 -8.00 2.37 -4.29
N THR A 15 -9.18 2.25 -4.91
CA THR A 15 -10.34 1.60 -4.28
C THR A 15 -10.05 0.13 -3.99
N ASP A 16 -9.41 -0.58 -4.94
CA ASP A 16 -9.04 -1.99 -4.80
C ASP A 16 -7.93 -2.20 -3.75
N PHE A 17 -6.94 -1.32 -3.72
CA PHE A 17 -5.89 -1.31 -2.69
C PHE A 17 -6.48 -1.11 -1.29
N ARG A 18 -7.35 -0.11 -1.11
CA ARG A 18 -7.98 0.18 0.18
C ARG A 18 -8.93 -0.94 0.61
N ALA A 19 -9.63 -1.57 -0.34
CA ALA A 19 -10.46 -2.74 -0.06
C ALA A 19 -9.65 -3.98 0.41
N ALA A 20 -8.36 -4.06 0.08
CA ALA A 20 -7.48 -5.13 0.55
C ALA A 20 -7.04 -4.96 2.02
N ILE A 21 -7.20 -3.76 2.59
CA ILE A 21 -6.85 -3.43 3.98
C ILE A 21 -7.98 -3.91 4.90
N ILE A 22 -7.95 -5.20 5.25
CA ILE A 22 -8.96 -5.82 6.09
C ILE A 22 -8.37 -6.06 7.49
N PRO A 23 -8.88 -5.39 8.55
CA PRO A 23 -8.41 -5.61 9.91
C PRO A 23 -8.68 -7.05 10.37
N GLY A 24 -7.74 -7.62 11.11
CA GLY A 24 -7.75 -9.01 11.58
C GLY A 24 -7.34 -10.04 10.53
N LYS A 25 -7.05 -9.63 9.28
CA LYS A 25 -6.64 -10.54 8.21
C LYS A 25 -5.12 -10.65 8.11
N PHE A 26 -4.65 -11.87 7.91
CA PHE A 26 -3.27 -12.15 7.51
C PHE A 26 -3.09 -11.81 6.04
N VAL A 27 -2.18 -10.89 5.75
CA VAL A 27 -1.93 -10.36 4.41
C VAL A 27 -0.44 -10.33 4.12
N ARG A 28 -0.08 -10.47 2.85
CA ARG A 28 1.26 -10.16 2.36
C ARG A 28 1.38 -8.64 2.23
N LEU A 29 2.17 -7.99 3.07
CA LEU A 29 2.45 -6.57 2.99
C LEU A 29 3.79 -6.36 2.30
N GLU A 30 3.80 -5.46 1.32
CA GLU A 30 5.01 -4.99 0.66
C GLU A 30 5.14 -3.49 0.92
N TYR A 31 6.25 -3.05 1.52
CA TYR A 31 6.44 -1.66 1.90
C TYR A 31 7.91 -1.24 1.83
N LEU A 32 8.15 0.07 1.76
CA LEU A 32 9.48 0.66 1.80
C LEU A 32 9.83 1.13 3.22
N THR A 33 11.04 0.81 3.68
CA THR A 33 11.57 1.39 4.93
C THR A 33 11.99 2.85 4.72
N ASP A 34 12.36 3.52 5.80
CA ASP A 34 12.93 4.87 5.74
C ASP A 34 14.21 4.94 4.89
N LEU A 35 14.96 3.83 4.84
CA LEU A 35 16.17 3.68 4.03
C LEU A 35 15.88 3.27 2.58
N SER A 36 14.60 3.32 2.15
CA SER A 36 14.13 2.89 0.83
C SER A 36 14.40 1.41 0.54
N GLU A 37 14.46 0.57 1.57
CA GLU A 37 14.57 -0.88 1.42
C GLU A 37 13.18 -1.47 1.18
N PHE A 38 13.07 -2.36 0.19
CA PHE A 38 11.82 -3.03 -0.13
C PHE A 38 11.66 -4.29 0.70
N ILE A 39 10.69 -4.26 1.61
CA ILE A 39 10.39 -5.36 2.54
C ILE A 39 9.11 -6.06 2.11
N LYS A 40 9.14 -7.39 2.13
CA LYS A 40 7.96 -8.25 1.99
C LYS A 40 7.76 -9.00 3.29
N ALA A 41 6.67 -8.72 3.99
CA ALA A 41 6.37 -9.34 5.27
C ALA A 41 4.93 -9.86 5.28
N ASP A 42 4.74 -11.03 5.87
CA ASP A 42 3.40 -11.52 6.15
C ASP A 42 2.96 -11.03 7.53
N VAL A 43 1.91 -10.22 7.56
CA VAL A 43 1.49 -9.48 8.76
C VAL A 43 -0.01 -9.58 8.95
N ILE A 44 -0.46 -9.37 10.18
CA ILE A 44 -1.88 -9.19 10.48
C ILE A 44 -2.13 -7.68 10.60
N ILE A 45 -3.02 -7.15 9.77
CA ILE A 45 -3.46 -5.75 9.91
C ILE A 45 -4.33 -5.66 11.16
N LYS A 46 -3.98 -4.79 12.10
CA LYS A 46 -4.83 -4.52 13.26
C LYS A 46 -5.90 -3.51 12.90
N GLN A 47 -5.51 -2.37 12.34
CA GLN A 47 -6.43 -1.31 11.89
C GLN A 47 -5.73 -0.31 10.96
N LEU A 48 -6.54 0.48 10.25
CA LEU A 48 -6.09 1.66 9.52
C LEU A 48 -6.40 2.90 10.36
N LEU A 49 -5.37 3.65 10.73
CA LEU A 49 -5.45 4.89 11.49
C LEU A 49 -5.37 6.09 10.54
N HIS A 50 -6.08 7.16 10.88
CA HIS A 50 -6.05 8.43 10.17
C HIS A 50 -5.67 9.51 11.18
N GLU A 51 -4.41 9.96 11.16
CA GLU A 51 -3.86 10.89 12.13
C GLU A 51 -3.12 12.02 11.40
N ASN A 52 -3.41 13.27 11.78
CA ASN A 52 -2.76 14.47 11.24
C ASN A 52 -2.81 14.59 9.70
N GLY A 53 -3.90 14.13 9.09
CA GLY A 53 -4.08 14.14 7.63
C GLY A 53 -3.28 13.05 6.89
N ALA A 54 -2.66 12.13 7.61
CA ALA A 54 -1.95 10.98 7.06
C ALA A 54 -2.58 9.66 7.50
N GLU A 55 -2.49 8.66 6.63
CA GLU A 55 -2.96 7.30 6.89
C GLU A 55 -1.82 6.43 7.39
N TRP A 56 -2.09 5.66 8.44
CA TRP A 56 -1.13 4.76 9.08
C TRP A 56 -1.73 3.37 9.23
N LEU A 57 -0.98 2.35 8.85
CA LEU A 57 -1.34 0.96 9.01
C LEU A 57 -0.77 0.46 10.34
N GLU A 58 -1.63 0.15 11.30
CA GLU A 58 -1.22 -0.50 12.55
C GLU A 58 -1.27 -2.02 12.35
N LEU A 59 -0.16 -2.68 12.63
CA LEU A 59 -0.03 -4.13 12.59
C LEU A 59 -0.35 -4.75 13.95
N ALA A 60 -0.74 -6.02 13.96
CA ALA A 60 -1.01 -6.75 15.21
C ALA A 60 0.23 -6.90 16.12
N THR A 61 1.42 -6.72 15.55
CA THR A 61 2.70 -6.66 16.29
C THR A 61 2.87 -5.37 17.09
N GLY A 62 2.02 -4.36 16.85
CA GLY A 62 2.17 -3.01 17.40
C GLY A 62 3.02 -2.07 16.53
N GLU A 63 3.53 -2.56 15.40
CA GLU A 63 4.25 -1.73 14.42
C GLU A 63 3.27 -0.84 13.65
N ILE A 64 3.69 0.40 13.38
CA ILE A 64 2.90 1.41 12.67
C ILE A 64 3.66 1.82 11.42
N ILE A 65 3.07 1.57 10.26
CA ILE A 65 3.68 1.84 8.95
C ILE A 65 2.85 2.93 8.26
N PRO A 66 3.44 4.06 7.83
CA PRO A 66 2.70 5.04 7.04
C PRO A 66 2.19 4.40 5.75
N LEU A 67 0.90 4.59 5.44
CA LEU A 67 0.28 4.00 4.24
C LEU A 67 0.96 4.49 2.95
N ASP A 68 1.54 5.69 2.99
CA ASP A 68 2.36 6.26 1.92
C ASP A 68 3.57 5.37 1.53
N ARG A 69 4.11 4.60 2.47
CA ARG A 69 5.23 3.68 2.23
C ARG A 69 4.78 2.28 1.82
N VAL A 70 3.48 1.99 1.88
CA VAL A 70 2.94 0.69 1.50
C VAL A 70 2.85 0.62 -0.02
N VAL A 71 3.59 -0.33 -0.59
CA VAL A 71 3.63 -0.60 -2.02
C VAL A 71 2.50 -1.53 -2.42
N SER A 72 2.24 -2.58 -1.66
CA SER A 72 1.15 -3.51 -1.95
C SER A 72 0.57 -4.17 -0.70
N VAL A 73 -0.71 -4.53 -0.77
CA VAL A 73 -1.42 -5.33 0.24
C VAL A 73 -2.07 -6.52 -0.45
N SER A 74 -1.61 -7.73 -0.12
CA SER A 74 -2.06 -8.99 -0.73
C SER A 74 -2.03 -8.97 -2.28
N GLY A 75 -0.99 -8.34 -2.85
CA GLY A 75 -0.83 -8.21 -4.30
C GLY A 75 -1.69 -7.10 -4.94
N LYS A 76 -2.46 -6.35 -4.16
CA LYS A 76 -3.10 -5.12 -4.63
C LYS A 76 -2.12 -3.97 -4.49
N LEU A 77 -1.77 -3.37 -5.62
CA LEU A 77 -0.75 -2.33 -5.68
C LEU A 77 -1.32 -0.99 -5.24
N SER A 78 -0.56 -0.26 -4.43
CA SER A 78 -0.88 1.09 -4.04
C SER A 78 -0.80 2.03 -5.25
N PRO A 79 -1.74 2.97 -5.40
CA PRO A 79 -1.73 3.95 -6.49
C PRO A 79 -0.49 4.86 -6.46
N LYS A 80 0.22 4.93 -5.32
CA LYS A 80 1.45 5.72 -5.16
C LYS A 80 2.68 5.07 -5.80
N TYR A 81 2.61 3.78 -6.12
CA TYR A 81 3.72 3.02 -6.68
C TYR A 81 3.38 2.42 -8.05
N PRO A 82 2.94 3.24 -9.04
CA PRO A 82 2.60 2.72 -10.36
C PRO A 82 3.85 2.11 -10.99
N GLY A 83 3.82 0.81 -11.27
CA GLY A 83 4.93 0.07 -11.88
C GLY A 83 5.64 -0.95 -10.99
N TYR A 84 5.44 -0.92 -9.67
CA TYR A 84 6.02 -1.93 -8.77
C TYR A 84 5.40 -3.33 -8.93
N GLY A 85 4.20 -3.44 -9.52
CA GLY A 85 3.59 -4.72 -9.88
C GLY A 85 4.26 -5.44 -11.05
N ASN A 86 5.14 -4.76 -11.80
CA ASN A 86 5.84 -5.29 -12.97
C ASN A 86 7.35 -5.53 -12.75
N TYR A 87 7.82 -5.41 -11.51
CA TYR A 87 9.19 -5.80 -11.14
C TYR A 87 9.33 -7.33 -11.02
N SER A 88 8.90 -8.04 -12.06
CA SER A 88 9.33 -9.40 -12.34
C SER A 88 10.51 -9.26 -13.29
N CYS A 89 11.72 -9.48 -12.77
CA CYS A 89 12.88 -9.65 -13.64
C CYS A 89 12.63 -10.94 -14.43
N ASP A 90 12.05 -10.82 -15.62
CA ASP A 90 12.07 -11.87 -16.64
C ASP A 90 13.52 -11.97 -17.11
N CYS A 91 14.24 -12.96 -16.59
CA CYS A 91 15.63 -13.23 -16.93
C CYS A 91 15.71 -14.54 -17.72
#